data_AF-A0A7Y8I7S7-F1
#
_entry.id   AF-A0A7Y8I7S7-F1
#
_cell.length_a   1.000
_cell.length_b   1.000
_cell.length_c   1.000
_cell.angle_alpha   90.00
_cell.angle_beta   90.00
_cell.angle_gamma   90.00
#
_symmetry.space_group_name_H-M   'P 1'
#
loop_
_entity.id
_entity.type
_entity.pdbx_description
1 polymer ?
#
loop_
_entity_poly.entity_id
_entity_poly.type
_entity_poly.pdbx_seq_one_letter_code
_entity_poly.pdbx_strand_id
1 'polypeptide(L)' 'MDWILQPQYLIALLTLTILEVVLGIDNIIFISILAGKLPAAKRKKARLIGLTLAMVTRVALLFSLTWIM' A
#
# COMPACT_ATOMS: atom_id res chain seq x y z
N MET A 1 2.68 -15.84 28.87
CA MET A 1 3.25 -15.40 27.58
C MET A 1 2.39 -15.94 26.42
N ASP A 2 1.08 -16.07 26.65
CA ASP A 2 0.15 -16.86 25.81
C ASP A 2 -0.89 -15.98 25.10
N TRP A 3 -0.71 -14.65 25.18
CA TRP A 3 -1.63 -13.67 24.63
C TRP A 3 -1.51 -13.57 23.10
N ILE A 4 -0.31 -13.75 22.53
CA ILE A 4 -0.06 -13.65 21.08
C ILE A 4 -0.71 -14.82 20.32
N LEU A 5 -0.88 -15.98 20.96
CA LEU A 5 -1.43 -17.20 20.36
C LEU A 5 -2.95 -17.33 20.54
N GLN A 6 -3.64 -16.34 21.12
CA GLN A 6 -5.10 -16.43 21.21
C GLN A 6 -5.70 -16.31 19.80
N PRO A 7 -6.69 -17.15 19.45
CA PRO A 7 -7.32 -17.14 18.13
C PRO A 7 -7.82 -15.75 17.71
N GLN A 8 -8.29 -14.94 18.67
CA GLN A 8 -8.78 -13.59 18.38
C GLN A 8 -7.72 -12.65 17.81
N TYR A 9 -6.49 -12.67 18.34
CA TYR A 9 -5.44 -11.76 17.89
C TYR A 9 -4.87 -12.21 16.56
N LEU A 10 -4.80 -13.53 16.34
CA LEU A 10 -4.41 -14.12 15.07
C LEU A 10 -5.40 -13.77 13.95
N ILE A 11 -6.71 -13.82 14.24
CA ILE A 11 -7.76 -13.37 13.32
C ILE A 11 -7.65 -11.87 13.08
N ALA A 12 -7.52 -11.05 14.13
CA ALA A 12 -7.39 -9.60 13.99
C ALA A 12 -6.15 -9.21 13.15
N LEU A 13 -5.01 -9.83 13.42
CA LEU A 13 -3.77 -9.64 12.66
C LEU A 13 -3.95 -10.04 11.20
N LEU A 14 -4.60 -11.17 10.94
CA LEU A 14 -4.88 -11.65 9.58
C LEU A 14 -5.82 -10.70 8.84
N THR A 15 -6.89 -10.22 9.48
CA THR A 15 -7.82 -9.26 8.89
C THR A 15 -7.15 -7.91 8.61
N LEU A 16 -6.38 -7.37 9.56
CA LEU A 16 -5.59 -6.14 9.39
C LEU A 16 -4.61 -6.27 8.23
N THR A 17 -3.85 -7.37 8.19
CA THR A 17 -2.90 -7.65 7.10
C THR A 17 -3.60 -7.71 5.76
N ILE A 18 -4.76 -8.38 5.67
CA ILE A 18 -5.55 -8.44 4.42
C ILE A 18 -6.01 -7.03 4.01
N LEU A 19 -6.57 -6.25 4.92
CA LEU A 19 -7.04 -4.89 4.62
C LEU A 19 -5.89 -4.01 4.12
N GLU A 20 -4.74 -4.09 4.77
CA GLU A 20 -3.57 -3.27 4.44
C GLU A 20 -2.92 -3.68 3.11
N VAL A 21 -3.00 -4.97 2.77
CA VAL A 21 -2.60 -5.50 1.46
C VAL A 21 -3.58 -5.06 0.38
N VAL A 22 -4.89 -5.19 0.58
CA VAL A 22 -5.92 -4.78 -0.41
C VAL A 22 -5.83 -3.27 -0.70
N LEU A 23 -5.75 -2.45 0.35
CA LEU A 23 -5.60 -0.99 0.21
C LEU A 23 -4.29 -0.61 -0.50
N GLY A 24 -3.23 -1.40 -0.24
CA GLY A 24 -1.93 -1.21 -0.88
C GLY A 24 -1.89 -1.62 -2.36
N ILE A 25 -2.60 -2.69 -2.71
CA ILE A 25 -2.63 -3.23 -4.08
C ILE A 25 -3.42 -2.30 -5.01
N ASP A 26 -4.54 -1.75 -4.56
CA ASP A 26 -5.42 -0.90 -5.38
C ASP A 26 -4.64 0.27 -6.02
N ASN A 27 -3.82 0.96 -5.22
CA ASN A 27 -3.00 2.10 -5.64
C ASN A 27 -1.88 1.71 -6.63
N ILE A 28 -1.23 0.55 -6.43
CA ILE A 28 -0.16 0.06 -7.32
C ILE A 28 -0.74 -0.42 -8.66
N ILE A 29 -1.91 -1.07 -8.64
CA ILE A 29 -2.62 -1.49 -9.84
C ILE A 29 -3.03 -0.26 -10.67
N PHE A 30 -3.60 0.78 -10.05
CA PHE A 30 -3.99 1.99 -10.77
C PHE A 30 -2.81 2.64 -11.49
N ILE A 31 -1.66 2.78 -10.80
CA ILE A 31 -0.42 3.32 -11.38
C ILE A 31 0.09 2.44 -12.52
N SER A 32 0.08 1.12 -12.36
CA SER A 32 0.55 0.19 -13.39
C SER A 32 -0.34 0.23 -14.64
N ILE A 33 -1.66 0.37 -14.47
CA ILE A 33 -2.62 0.55 -15.55
C ILE A 33 -2.39 1.89 -16.26
N LEU A 34 -2.26 2.99 -15.52
CA LEU A 34 -2.03 4.32 -16.09
C LEU A 34 -0.70 4.37 -16.85
N ALA A 35 0.38 3.87 -16.25
CA ALA A 35 1.69 3.78 -16.88
C ALA A 35 1.63 2.91 -18.14
N GLY A 36 0.82 1.85 -18.14
CA GLY A 36 0.53 1.01 -19.30
C GLY A 36 -0.06 1.78 -20.49
N LYS A 37 -0.79 2.88 -20.27
CA LYS A 37 -1.34 3.71 -21.36
C LYS A 37 -0.33 4.68 -21.99
N LEU A 38 0.88 4.81 -21.43
CA LEU A 38 1.92 5.69 -22.00
C LEU A 38 2.75 5.00 -23.11
N PRO A 39 3.32 5.79 -24.04
CA PRO A 39 4.27 5.30 -25.04
C PRO A 39 5.45 4.57 -24.38
N ALA A 40 6.00 3.55 -25.04
CA ALA A 40 7.06 2.68 -24.50
C ALA A 40 8.27 3.46 -23.94
N ALA A 41 8.63 4.58 -24.57
CA ALA A 41 9.70 5.46 -24.10
C ALA A 41 9.42 6.16 -22.76
N LYS A 42 8.13 6.43 -22.43
CA LYS A 42 7.72 7.11 -21.20
C LYS A 42 7.20 6.17 -20.11
N ARG A 43 6.84 4.93 -20.45
CA ARG A 43 6.38 3.88 -19.51
C ARG A 43 7.31 3.70 -18.31
N LYS A 44 8.62 3.60 -18.55
CA LYS A 44 9.60 3.34 -17.47
C LYS A 44 9.66 4.52 -16.48
N LYS A 45 9.68 5.75 -17.02
CA LYS A 45 9.69 6.99 -16.21
C LYS A 45 8.39 7.18 -15.46
N ALA A 46 7.24 6.98 -16.12
CA ALA A 46 5.93 7.09 -15.49
C ALA A 46 5.70 6.05 -14.39
N ARG A 47 6.17 4.82 -14.59
CA ARG A 47 6.10 3.77 -13.56
C ARG A 47 6.97 4.11 -12.36
N LEU A 48 8.20 4.58 -12.58
CA LEU A 48 9.09 4.99 -11.50
C LEU A 48 8.52 6.17 -10.72
N ILE A 49 8.09 7.23 -11.41
CA ILE A 49 7.50 8.42 -10.79
C ILE A 49 6.22 8.05 -10.04
N GLY A 50 5.32 7.28 -10.65
CA GLY A 50 4.08 6.84 -10.02
C GLY A 50 4.33 5.97 -8.78
N LEU A 51 5.24 5.00 -8.86
CA LEU A 51 5.55 4.11 -7.73
C LEU A 51 6.22 4.88 -6.59
N THR A 52 7.12 5.81 -6.91
CA THR A 52 7.80 6.65 -5.91
C THR A 52 6.80 7.60 -5.24
N LEU A 53 5.91 8.23 -6.03
CA LEU A 53 4.85 9.09 -5.52
C LEU A 53 3.89 8.30 -4.61
N ALA A 54 3.46 7.09 -5.02
CA ALA A 54 2.59 6.26 -4.19
C ALA A 54 3.23 5.85 -2.86
N MET A 55 4.52 5.48 -2.88
CA MET A 55 5.27 5.21 -1.65
C MET A 55 5.29 6.44 -0.74
N VAL A 56 5.59 7.62 -1.29
CA VAL A 56 5.62 8.88 -0.53
C VAL A 56 4.25 9.21 0.07
N THR A 57 3.17 9.15 -0.73
CA THR A 57 1.81 9.41 -0.24
C THR A 57 1.40 8.42 0.84
N ARG A 58 1.79 7.14 0.70
CA ARG A 58 1.53 6.12 1.72
C ARG A 58 2.25 6.41 3.03
N VAL A 59 3.54 6.75 2.96
CA VAL A 59 4.33 7.12 4.14
C VAL A 59 3.77 8.39 4.79
N ALA A 60 3.40 9.41 4.00
CA ALA A 60 2.81 10.64 4.50
C ALA A 60 1.46 10.40 5.20
N LEU A 61 0.59 9.55 4.64
CA LEU A 61 -0.68 9.17 5.26
C LEU A 61 -0.46 8.38 6.56
N LEU A 62 0.47 7.43 6.58
CA LEU A 62 0.83 6.69 7.80
C LEU A 62 1.42 7.60 8.89
N PHE A 63 2.26 8.57 8.52
CA PHE A 63 2.78 9.59 9.45
C PHE A 63 1.67 10.49 10.01
N SER A 64 0.68 10.84 9.19
CA SER A 64 -0.47 11.64 9.63
C SER A 64 -1.36 10.87 10.62
N LEU A 65 -1.58 9.57 10.37
CA LEU A 65 -2.34 8.70 11.28
C LEU A 65 -1.61 8.46 12.61
N THR A 66 -0.28 8.34 12.59
CA THR A 66 0.52 8.22 13.82
C THR A 66 0.57 9.50 14.67
N TRP A 67 0.23 10.66 14.10
CA TRP A 67 0.04 11.91 14.87
C TRP A 67 -1.37 12.04 15.46
N ILE A 68 -2.36 11.36 14.86
CA ILE A 68 -3.78 11.48 15.24
C ILE A 68 -4.19 10.48 16.33
N MET A 69 -3.45 9.35 16.42
CA MET A 69 -3.57 8.33 17.48
C MET A 69 -2.59 8.63 18.62
#